data_AF-M3W7K0-F1
#
_entry.id   AF-M3W7K0-F1
#
_cell.length_a   1.000
_cell.length_b   1.000
_cell.length_c   1.000
_cell.angle_alpha   90.00
_cell.angle_beta   90.00
_cell.angle_gamma   90.00
#
_symmetry.space_group_name_H-M   'P 1'
#
loop_
_entity.id
_entity.type
_entity.pdbx_description
1 polymer ?
#
loop_
_entity_poly.entity_id
_entity_poly.type
_entity_poly.pdbx_seq_one_letter_code
_entity_poly.pdbx_strand_id
1 'polypeptide(L)'
;MEPESLYNLLRLPKAVGRPAEEELPQGEKKKYLPPTSRGDPKFEELQKVLMEWINAKLLPEHIVVRSLEEDIFDGLILHHLFQMLTGLRLDVEEMALTVPNQRRKLEAVLEAVNRSLPAEDQPLKWSVDAIFNKDLLATLHLLVALAKRFEPDLPLPTNVQVEVITMESTKSGLKSEKAMEQLTECR
;
A
#
# COMPACT_ATOMS: atom_id res chain seq x y z
N MET A 1 32.28 46.82 -23.13
CA MET A 1 32.74 46.14 -21.91
C MET A 1 31.58 46.24 -20.94
N GLU A 2 30.81 45.17 -20.83
CA GLU A 2 29.67 45.04 -19.92
C GLU A 2 29.82 43.66 -19.27
N PRO A 3 30.29 43.54 -18.02
CA PRO A 3 30.37 42.27 -17.32
C PRO A 3 29.25 42.16 -16.28
N GLU A 4 27.98 42.32 -16.67
CA GLU A 4 26.84 42.06 -15.78
C GLU A 4 26.24 40.64 -15.92
N SER A 5 26.91 39.75 -16.66
CA SER A 5 26.46 38.36 -16.83
C SER A 5 26.95 37.40 -15.72
N LEU A 6 27.86 37.83 -14.83
CA LEU A 6 28.52 36.92 -13.88
C LEU A 6 27.95 36.93 -12.45
N TYR A 7 27.05 37.86 -12.10
CA TYR A 7 26.45 37.89 -10.75
C TYR A 7 25.23 36.96 -10.57
N ASN A 8 24.71 36.35 -11.63
CA ASN A 8 23.60 35.38 -11.55
C ASN A 8 24.04 33.92 -11.38
N LEU A 9 25.35 33.64 -11.35
CA LEU A 9 25.89 32.27 -11.33
C LEU A 9 26.30 31.73 -9.94
N LEU A 10 25.97 32.43 -8.85
CA LEU A 10 26.26 31.98 -7.48
C LEU A 10 25.04 31.93 -6.54
N ARG A 11 23.81 31.93 -7.07
CA ARG A 11 22.65 31.52 -6.27
C ARG A 11 22.58 30.00 -6.20
N LEU A 12 23.26 29.46 -5.19
CA LEU A 12 23.02 28.11 -4.67
C LEU A 12 21.51 27.85 -4.57
N PRO A 13 21.02 26.65 -4.95
CA PRO A 13 19.63 26.29 -4.76
C PRO A 13 19.33 26.41 -3.26
N LYS A 14 18.30 27.20 -2.92
CA LYS A 14 17.75 27.21 -1.56
C LYS A 14 17.45 25.76 -1.18
N ALA A 15 17.94 25.42 0.00
CA ALA A 15 17.91 24.10 0.61
C ALA A 15 16.63 23.32 0.30
N VAL A 16 16.85 22.05 -0.04
CA VAL A 16 15.91 20.93 -0.01
C VAL A 16 14.85 21.19 1.06
N GLY A 17 13.63 21.47 0.62
CA GLY A 17 12.49 21.54 1.51
C GLY A 17 12.40 20.23 2.29
N ARG A 18 12.38 20.36 3.61
CA ARG A 18 11.86 19.31 4.52
C ARG A 18 10.64 18.67 3.85
N PRO A 19 10.47 17.33 3.88
CA PRO A 19 9.23 16.73 3.44
C PRO A 19 8.13 17.44 4.22
N ALA A 20 7.12 17.95 3.51
CA ALA A 20 6.03 18.72 4.09
C ALA A 20 5.58 18.02 5.38
N GLU A 21 5.76 18.68 6.52
CA GLU A 21 5.17 18.26 7.77
C GLU A 21 3.67 18.40 7.54
N GLU A 22 3.02 17.34 7.06
CA GLU A 22 1.58 17.20 7.14
C GLU A 22 1.23 17.38 8.61
N GLU A 23 0.69 18.54 8.98
CA GLU A 23 0.24 18.81 10.34
C GLU A 23 -0.87 17.80 10.65
N LEU A 24 -0.51 16.74 11.38
CA LEU A 24 -1.46 15.72 11.79
C LEU A 24 -2.50 16.35 12.72
N PRO A 25 -3.80 16.25 12.41
CA PRO A 25 -4.87 16.63 13.31
C PRO A 25 -4.67 16.00 14.69
N GLN A 26 -5.06 16.74 15.73
CA GLN A 26 -4.81 16.35 17.11
C GLN A 26 -5.43 14.97 17.41
N GLY A 27 -4.59 14.00 17.80
CA GLY A 27 -4.99 12.62 18.09
C GLY A 27 -4.91 11.65 16.91
N GLU A 28 -4.61 12.11 15.69
CA GLU A 28 -4.38 11.20 14.57
C GLU A 28 -3.03 10.47 14.71
N LYS A 29 -3.08 9.16 14.40
CA LYS A 29 -1.92 8.28 14.34
C LYS A 29 -1.68 7.91 12.89
N LYS A 30 -0.50 8.22 12.37
CA LYS A 30 -0.09 7.81 11.03
C LYS A 30 1.11 6.89 11.11
N LYS A 31 1.00 5.74 10.43
CA LYS A 31 2.08 4.76 10.31
C LYS A 31 2.93 5.10 9.09
N TYR A 32 4.24 4.95 9.24
CA TYR A 32 5.21 5.20 8.20
C TYR A 32 6.18 4.03 8.11
N LEU A 33 6.45 3.60 6.88
CA LEU A 33 7.47 2.60 6.58
C LEU A 33 8.81 3.33 6.32
N PRO A 34 9.81 3.22 7.21
CA PRO A 34 11.09 3.89 7.04
C PRO A 34 11.86 3.33 5.83
N PRO A 35 12.74 4.13 5.18
CA PRO A 35 13.50 3.69 4.00
C PRO A 35 14.34 2.44 4.24
N THR A 36 14.86 2.25 5.46
CA THR A 36 15.62 1.07 5.85
C THR A 36 14.81 -0.22 5.77
N SER A 37 13.51 -0.16 6.10
CA SER A 37 12.61 -1.30 5.99
C SER A 37 12.15 -1.53 4.55
N ARG A 38 12.01 -0.46 3.75
CA ARG A 38 11.69 -0.57 2.32
C ARG A 38 12.78 -1.32 1.53
N GLY A 39 14.05 -1.13 1.89
CA GLY A 39 15.18 -1.80 1.27
C GLY A 39 15.56 -3.15 1.91
N ASP A 40 14.71 -3.72 2.78
CA ASP A 40 14.96 -5.05 3.32
C ASP A 40 14.78 -6.11 2.20
N PRO A 41 15.77 -7.00 1.97
CA PRO A 41 15.70 -7.97 0.88
C PRO A 41 14.49 -8.91 0.93
N LYS A 42 14.04 -9.30 2.13
CA LYS A 42 12.85 -10.18 2.27
C LYS A 42 11.57 -9.42 2.02
N PHE A 43 11.52 -8.14 2.38
CA PHE A 43 10.40 -7.26 2.09
C PHE A 43 10.26 -7.01 0.58
N GLU A 44 11.37 -6.80 -0.12
CA GLU A 44 11.40 -6.70 -1.59
C GLU A 44 10.99 -8.02 -2.26
N GLU A 45 11.48 -9.16 -1.75
CA GLU A 45 11.10 -10.49 -2.23
C GLU A 45 9.58 -10.74 -2.07
N LEU A 46 8.99 -10.35 -0.94
CA LEU A 46 7.55 -10.47 -0.72
C LEU A 46 6.75 -9.69 -1.76
N GLN A 47 7.12 -8.43 -2.00
CA GLN A 47 6.48 -7.60 -3.02
C GLN A 47 6.58 -8.24 -4.41
N LYS A 48 7.76 -8.77 -4.75
CA LYS A 48 8.00 -9.43 -6.03
C LYS A 48 7.12 -10.67 -6.19
N VAL A 49 7.10 -11.58 -5.21
CA VAL A 49 6.30 -12.81 -5.27
C VAL A 49 4.80 -12.50 -5.42
N LEU A 50 4.30 -11.53 -4.65
CA LEU A 50 2.89 -11.11 -4.76
C LEU A 50 2.58 -10.49 -6.12
N MET A 51 3.45 -9.63 -6.64
CA MET A 51 3.27 -9.02 -7.97
C MET A 51 3.31 -10.07 -9.09
N GLU A 52 4.25 -11.02 -9.03
CA GLU A 52 4.33 -12.13 -9.99
C GLU A 52 3.07 -13.01 -9.94
N TRP A 53 2.57 -13.30 -8.74
CA TRP A 53 1.32 -14.04 -8.55
C TRP A 53 0.12 -13.31 -9.14
N ILE A 54 -0.07 -12.02 -8.83
CA ILE A 54 -1.17 -11.22 -9.38
C ILE A 54 -1.09 -11.17 -10.91
N ASN A 55 0.09 -10.91 -11.46
CA ASN A 55 0.31 -10.89 -12.91
C ASN A 55 0.01 -12.23 -13.57
N ALA A 56 0.35 -13.36 -12.93
CA ALA A 56 0.01 -14.68 -13.44
C ALA A 56 -1.51 -14.93 -13.43
N LYS A 57 -2.22 -14.49 -12.37
CA LYS A 57 -3.69 -14.63 -12.26
C LYS A 57 -4.43 -13.76 -13.26
N LEU A 58 -3.93 -12.56 -13.55
CA LEU A 58 -4.57 -11.59 -14.42
C LEU A 58 -4.08 -11.59 -15.87
N LEU A 59 -3.15 -12.50 -16.20
CA LEU A 59 -2.66 -12.68 -17.57
C LEU A 59 -3.78 -12.93 -18.61
N PRO A 60 -4.84 -13.72 -18.33
CA PRO A 60 -5.94 -13.92 -19.27
C PRO A 60 -6.71 -12.63 -19.63
N GLU A 61 -6.63 -11.63 -18.76
CA GLU A 61 -7.27 -10.33 -18.95
C GLU A 61 -6.31 -9.27 -19.51
N HIS A 62 -5.07 -9.66 -19.82
CA HIS A 62 -4.00 -8.78 -20.31
C HIS A 62 -3.66 -7.61 -19.37
N ILE A 63 -3.87 -7.81 -18.07
CA ILE A 63 -3.55 -6.83 -17.02
C ILE A 63 -2.13 -7.08 -16.51
N VAL A 64 -1.34 -6.01 -16.36
CA VAL A 64 0.03 -6.05 -15.83
C VAL A 64 0.19 -5.02 -14.72
N VAL A 65 0.49 -5.52 -13.53
CA VAL A 65 0.86 -4.77 -12.33
C VAL A 65 2.37 -4.55 -12.31
N ARG A 66 2.78 -3.30 -12.06
CA ARG A 66 4.17 -2.86 -11.94
C ARG A 66 4.51 -2.33 -10.56
N SER A 67 3.51 -1.86 -9.82
CA SER A 67 3.66 -1.40 -8.44
C SER A 67 2.41 -1.71 -7.65
N LEU A 68 2.58 -2.42 -6.53
CA LEU A 68 1.46 -2.78 -5.66
C LEU A 68 0.79 -1.54 -5.07
N GLU A 69 1.52 -0.49 -4.70
CA GLU A 69 0.92 0.74 -4.13
C GLU A 69 0.25 1.62 -5.20
N GLU A 70 0.79 1.67 -6.41
CA GLU A 70 0.31 2.56 -7.47
C GLU A 70 -0.80 1.95 -8.34
N ASP A 71 -0.89 0.62 -8.43
CA ASP A 71 -1.87 -0.05 -9.31
C ASP A 71 -3.09 -0.59 -8.56
N ILE A 72 -3.03 -0.76 -7.23
CA ILE A 72 -4.11 -1.38 -6.43
C ILE A 72 -5.09 -0.34 -5.85
N PHE A 73 -4.63 0.89 -5.65
CA PHE A 73 -5.31 1.91 -4.82
C PHE A 73 -6.72 2.29 -5.29
N ASP A 74 -7.05 2.17 -6.58
CA ASP A 74 -8.34 2.57 -7.14
C ASP A 74 -9.38 1.42 -7.16
N GLY A 75 -8.97 0.22 -6.72
CA GLY A 75 -9.81 -0.97 -6.64
C GLY A 75 -10.00 -1.72 -7.95
N LEU A 76 -9.44 -1.26 -9.08
CA LEU A 76 -9.57 -1.95 -10.37
C LEU A 76 -8.86 -3.30 -10.37
N ILE A 77 -7.56 -3.30 -10.07
CA ILE A 77 -6.77 -4.55 -10.01
C ILE A 77 -7.35 -5.52 -8.96
N LEU A 78 -7.76 -5.01 -7.80
CA LEU A 78 -8.38 -5.84 -6.76
C LEU A 78 -9.71 -6.46 -7.21
N HIS A 79 -10.53 -5.72 -7.96
CA HIS A 79 -11.78 -6.22 -8.51
C HIS A 79 -11.51 -7.42 -9.43
N HIS A 80 -10.64 -7.26 -10.43
CA HIS A 80 -10.30 -8.33 -11.37
C HIS A 80 -9.66 -9.52 -10.65
N LEU A 81 -8.72 -9.27 -9.74
CA LEU A 81 -8.08 -10.33 -8.95
C LEU A 81 -9.11 -11.11 -8.15
N PHE A 82 -10.01 -10.43 -7.45
CA PHE A 82 -11.05 -11.07 -6.65
C PHE A 82 -12.00 -11.91 -7.51
N GLN A 83 -12.40 -11.42 -8.68
CA GLN A 83 -13.22 -12.18 -9.63
C GLN A 83 -12.50 -13.43 -10.11
N MET A 84 -11.21 -13.34 -10.42
CA MET A 84 -10.40 -14.48 -10.85
C MET A 84 -10.21 -15.52 -9.73
N LEU A 85 -10.07 -15.08 -8.47
CA LEU A 85 -9.89 -15.98 -7.33
C LEU A 85 -11.18 -16.67 -6.89
N THR A 86 -12.32 -16.00 -6.99
CA THR A 86 -13.61 -16.51 -6.45
C THR A 86 -14.57 -17.03 -7.53
N GLY A 87 -14.39 -16.62 -8.79
CA GLY A 87 -15.36 -16.82 -9.86
C GLY A 87 -16.64 -15.99 -9.70
N LEU A 88 -16.74 -15.13 -8.68
CA LEU A 88 -17.90 -14.31 -8.40
C LEU A 88 -17.80 -12.99 -9.16
N ARG A 89 -18.88 -12.55 -9.80
CA ARG A 89 -18.96 -11.22 -10.39
C ARG A 89 -19.48 -10.21 -9.37
N LEU A 90 -18.73 -9.13 -9.17
CA LEU A 90 -19.19 -7.96 -8.41
C LEU A 90 -19.96 -7.03 -9.34
N ASP A 91 -21.15 -6.61 -8.91
CA ASP A 91 -21.97 -5.62 -9.59
C ASP A 91 -21.48 -4.21 -9.20
N VAL A 92 -20.33 -3.84 -9.76
CA VAL A 92 -19.68 -2.54 -9.56
C VAL A 92 -19.33 -1.95 -10.93
N GLU A 93 -19.28 -0.62 -11.00
CA GLU A 93 -18.92 0.09 -12.23
C GLU A 93 -17.57 -0.39 -12.77
N GLU A 94 -17.53 -0.80 -14.04
CA GLU A 94 -16.31 -1.36 -14.65
C GLU A 94 -15.20 -0.30 -14.68
N MET A 95 -15.53 0.94 -15.05
CA MET A 95 -14.58 2.05 -15.12
C MET A 95 -14.93 3.14 -14.12
N ALA A 96 -14.11 3.26 -13.07
CA ALA A 96 -14.21 4.33 -12.09
C ALA A 96 -13.28 5.49 -12.48
N LEU A 97 -13.75 6.40 -13.34
CA LEU A 97 -12.90 7.47 -13.89
C LEU A 97 -12.74 8.69 -12.97
N THR A 98 -13.54 8.80 -11.92
CA THR A 98 -13.51 9.92 -10.98
C THR A 98 -13.09 9.45 -9.59
N VAL A 99 -12.39 10.29 -8.83
CA VAL A 99 -11.97 10.00 -7.43
C VAL A 99 -13.13 9.46 -6.56
N PRO A 100 -14.34 10.06 -6.58
CA PRO A 100 -15.47 9.50 -5.84
C PRO A 100 -15.89 8.10 -6.31
N ASN A 101 -15.86 7.82 -7.62
CA ASN A 101 -16.22 6.50 -8.15
C ASN A 101 -15.14 5.48 -7.82
N GLN A 102 -13.85 5.84 -7.87
CA GLN A 102 -12.75 4.95 -7.49
C GLN A 102 -12.88 4.53 -6.04
N ARG A 103 -13.17 5.49 -5.15
CA ARG A 103 -13.40 5.21 -3.74
C ARG A 103 -14.59 4.27 -3.50
N ARG A 104 -15.72 4.51 -4.17
CA ARG A 104 -16.91 3.62 -4.08
C ARG A 104 -16.63 2.22 -4.62
N LYS A 105 -15.89 2.12 -5.74
CA LYS A 105 -15.47 0.84 -6.31
C LYS A 105 -14.59 0.08 -5.32
N LEU A 106 -13.56 0.72 -4.79
CA LEU A 106 -12.69 0.14 -3.78
C LEU A 106 -13.47 -0.30 -2.53
N GLU A 107 -14.42 0.51 -2.06
CA GLU A 107 -15.27 0.19 -0.91
C GLU A 107 -16.07 -1.10 -1.14
N ALA A 108 -16.78 -1.20 -2.27
CA ALA A 108 -17.55 -2.39 -2.63
C ALA A 108 -16.67 -3.64 -2.81
N VAL A 109 -15.50 -3.49 -3.44
CA VAL A 109 -14.54 -4.58 -3.64
C VAL A 109 -13.97 -5.05 -2.29
N LEU A 110 -13.53 -4.13 -1.43
CA LEU A 110 -13.00 -4.48 -0.10
C LEU A 110 -14.07 -5.09 0.80
N GLU A 111 -15.33 -4.64 0.72
CA GLU A 111 -16.44 -5.26 1.44
C GLU A 111 -16.61 -6.74 1.02
N ALA A 112 -16.57 -7.02 -0.28
CA ALA A 112 -16.65 -8.39 -0.79
C ALA A 112 -15.45 -9.24 -0.38
N VAL A 113 -14.23 -8.68 -0.48
CA VAL A 113 -12.99 -9.35 -0.05
C VAL A 113 -13.07 -9.70 1.44
N ASN A 114 -13.42 -8.73 2.30
CA ASN A 114 -13.49 -8.93 3.74
C ASN A 114 -14.50 -10.01 4.14
N ARG A 115 -15.61 -10.14 3.40
CA ARG A 115 -16.60 -11.23 3.60
C ARG A 115 -16.07 -12.62 3.19
N SER A 116 -15.12 -12.67 2.26
CA SER A 116 -14.54 -13.91 1.75
C SER A 116 -13.39 -14.45 2.60
N LEU A 117 -12.74 -13.55 3.35
CA LEU A 117 -11.67 -13.88 4.28
C LEU A 117 -12.27 -14.46 5.57
N PRO A 118 -11.59 -15.41 6.24
CA PRO A 118 -12.01 -15.87 7.55
C PRO A 118 -12.10 -14.70 8.54
N ALA A 119 -13.05 -14.76 9.47
CA ALA A 119 -13.02 -13.88 10.62
C ALA A 119 -11.79 -14.23 11.46
N GLU A 120 -10.70 -13.47 11.31
CA GLU A 120 -9.57 -13.54 12.23
C GLU A 120 -9.92 -12.77 13.51
N ASP A 121 -9.43 -13.27 14.65
CA ASP A 121 -9.53 -12.55 15.94
C ASP A 121 -8.69 -11.26 15.96
N GLN A 122 -7.85 -11.06 14.93
CA GLN A 122 -7.02 -9.88 14.76
C GLN A 122 -7.78 -8.79 13.98
N PRO A 123 -7.70 -7.51 14.39
CA PRO A 123 -8.27 -6.43 13.59
C PRO A 123 -7.60 -6.35 12.22
N LEU A 124 -8.42 -6.11 11.18
CA LEU A 124 -7.95 -5.91 9.81
C LEU A 124 -6.89 -4.81 9.77
N LYS A 125 -5.81 -5.08 9.04
CA LYS A 125 -4.67 -4.16 8.89
C LYS A 125 -4.80 -3.25 7.66
N TRP A 126 -5.93 -3.30 6.98
CA TRP A 126 -6.25 -2.49 5.81
C TRP A 126 -7.62 -1.83 5.97
N SER A 127 -7.82 -0.73 5.27
CA SER A 127 -9.08 -0.01 5.15
C SER A 127 -9.18 0.61 3.75
N VAL A 128 -10.39 1.05 3.37
CA VAL A 128 -10.58 1.82 2.12
C VAL A 128 -9.64 3.02 2.10
N ASP A 129 -9.54 3.76 3.21
CA ASP A 129 -8.65 4.91 3.32
C ASP A 129 -7.17 4.56 3.17
N ALA A 130 -6.70 3.49 3.81
CA ALA A 130 -5.31 3.10 3.72
C ALA A 130 -4.92 2.70 2.29
N ILE A 131 -5.73 1.85 1.65
CA ILE A 131 -5.48 1.39 0.28
C ILE A 131 -5.61 2.55 -0.71
N PHE A 132 -6.63 3.40 -0.59
CA PHE A 132 -6.84 4.55 -1.47
C PHE A 132 -5.72 5.59 -1.36
N ASN A 133 -5.11 5.74 -0.17
CA ASN A 133 -3.95 6.60 0.06
C ASN A 133 -2.61 5.90 -0.22
N LYS A 134 -2.62 4.77 -0.95
CA LYS A 134 -1.43 4.04 -1.38
C LYS A 134 -0.54 3.57 -0.23
N ASP A 135 -1.15 3.17 0.88
CA ASP A 135 -0.41 2.56 1.98
C ASP A 135 0.05 1.16 1.55
N LEU A 136 1.34 1.04 1.22
CA LEU A 136 1.98 -0.20 0.82
C LEU A 136 1.84 -1.30 1.88
N LEU A 137 1.90 -0.95 3.16
CA LEU A 137 1.84 -1.94 4.23
C LEU A 137 0.44 -2.53 4.35
N ALA A 138 -0.59 -1.68 4.33
CA ALA A 138 -1.98 -2.11 4.28
C ALA A 138 -2.25 -2.98 3.03
N THR A 139 -1.69 -2.56 1.89
CA THR A 139 -1.79 -3.29 0.62
C THR A 139 -1.17 -4.68 0.73
N LEU A 140 0.03 -4.80 1.29
CA LEU A 140 0.70 -6.09 1.47
C LEU A 140 -0.05 -7.01 2.42
N HIS A 141 -0.58 -6.50 3.54
CA HIS A 141 -1.41 -7.31 4.45
C HIS A 141 -2.63 -7.89 3.75
N LEU A 142 -3.34 -7.06 2.97
CA LEU A 142 -4.49 -7.50 2.18
C LEU A 142 -4.11 -8.59 1.18
N LEU A 143 -3.04 -8.39 0.42
CA LEU A 143 -2.59 -9.33 -0.61
C LEU A 143 -2.08 -10.64 -0.01
N VAL A 144 -1.37 -10.59 1.12
CA VAL A 144 -0.95 -11.80 1.84
C VAL A 144 -2.17 -12.57 2.33
N ALA A 145 -3.19 -11.91 2.88
CA ALA A 145 -4.42 -12.56 3.31
C ALA A 145 -5.16 -13.23 2.14
N LEU A 146 -5.26 -12.56 0.99
CA LEU A 146 -5.82 -13.12 -0.24
C LEU A 146 -5.00 -14.33 -0.73
N ALA A 147 -3.67 -14.22 -0.80
CA ALA A 147 -2.81 -15.30 -1.23
C ALA A 147 -2.94 -16.52 -0.31
N LYS A 148 -2.88 -16.34 1.02
CA LYS A 148 -3.08 -17.45 1.97
C LYS A 148 -4.43 -18.15 1.81
N ARG A 149 -5.49 -17.38 1.51
CA ARG A 149 -6.85 -17.92 1.37
C ARG A 149 -7.05 -18.68 0.06
N PHE A 150 -6.57 -18.13 -1.06
CA PHE A 150 -6.92 -18.60 -2.40
C PHE A 150 -5.77 -19.30 -3.14
N GLU A 151 -4.54 -19.17 -2.66
CA GLU A 151 -3.33 -19.81 -3.21
C GLU A 151 -2.38 -20.24 -2.06
N PRO A 152 -2.79 -21.20 -1.21
CA PRO A 152 -2.00 -21.60 -0.05
C PRO A 152 -0.62 -22.19 -0.40
N ASP A 153 -0.46 -22.69 -1.62
CA ASP A 153 0.81 -23.24 -2.12
C ASP A 153 1.76 -22.15 -2.67
N LEU A 154 1.34 -20.87 -2.69
CA LEU A 154 2.20 -19.77 -3.11
C LEU A 154 3.43 -19.69 -2.18
N PRO A 155 4.67 -19.67 -2.72
CA PRO A 155 5.89 -19.66 -1.92
C PRO A 155 6.17 -18.27 -1.35
N LEU A 156 5.30 -17.78 -0.45
CA LEU A 156 5.53 -16.53 0.27
C LEU A 156 6.79 -16.66 1.14
N PRO A 157 7.70 -15.66 1.14
CA PRO A 157 8.86 -15.66 2.01
C PRO A 157 8.42 -15.72 3.48
N THR A 158 9.10 -16.54 4.28
CA THR A 158 8.74 -16.76 5.68
C THR A 158 9.33 -15.68 6.59
N ASN A 159 8.59 -15.35 7.65
CA ASN A 159 9.02 -14.43 8.70
C ASN A 159 9.49 -13.06 8.14
N VAL A 160 8.68 -12.47 7.26
CA VAL A 160 8.89 -11.08 6.81
C VAL A 160 8.34 -10.15 7.89
N GLN A 161 9.21 -9.33 8.44
CA GLN A 161 8.87 -8.31 9.43
C GLN A 161 9.60 -7.02 9.08
N VAL A 162 8.94 -5.89 9.27
CA VAL A 162 9.49 -4.56 8.99
C VAL A 162 9.34 -3.64 10.20
N GLU A 163 10.31 -2.73 10.39
CA GLU A 163 10.15 -1.66 11.37
C GLU A 163 9.13 -0.66 10.82
N VAL A 164 8.19 -0.23 11.65
CA VAL A 164 7.23 0.82 11.33
C VAL A 164 7.31 1.92 12.37
N ILE A 165 7.15 3.16 11.92
CA ILE A 165 7.14 4.34 12.79
C ILE A 165 5.71 4.86 12.85
N THR A 166 5.11 4.88 14.03
CA THR A 166 3.83 5.53 14.26
C THR A 166 4.08 6.93 14.79
N MET A 167 3.57 7.95 14.11
CA MET A 167 3.57 9.33 14.59
C MET A 167 2.18 9.71 15.08
N GLU A 168 2.11 10.29 16.28
CA GLU A 168 0.88 10.74 16.92
C GLU A 168 1.01 12.21 17.35
N SER A 169 0.06 13.04 16.94
CA SER A 169 -0.02 14.43 17.40
C SER A 169 -0.68 14.47 18.78
N THR A 170 0.11 14.78 19.81
CA THR A 170 -0.37 14.87 21.20
C THR A 170 -0.43 16.33 21.66
N LYS A 171 -1.13 16.59 22.79
CA LYS A 171 -1.18 17.92 23.42
C LYS A 171 0.21 18.49 23.77
N SER A 172 1.22 17.63 23.91
CA SER A 172 2.61 17.96 24.24
C SER A 172 3.55 17.98 23.03
N GLY A 173 3.04 17.80 21.81
CA GLY A 173 3.83 17.73 20.57
C GLY A 173 3.73 16.37 19.88
N LEU A 174 4.64 16.12 18.93
CA LEU A 174 4.65 14.89 18.14
C LEU A 174 5.32 13.75 18.92
N LYS A 175 4.59 12.65 19.12
CA LYS A 175 5.13 11.40 19.67
C LYS A 175 5.44 10.45 18.53
N SER A 176 6.65 9.89 18.49
CA SER A 176 7.01 8.81 17.57
C SER A 176 7.27 7.51 18.32
N GLU A 177 6.76 6.42 17.78
CA GLU A 177 6.92 5.08 18.32
C GLU A 177 7.36 4.11 17.22
N LYS A 178 8.39 3.32 17.49
CA LYS A 178 8.87 2.27 16.60
C LYS A 178 8.27 0.94 17.02
N ALA A 179 7.75 0.19 16.06
CA ALA A 179 7.24 -1.16 16.27
C ALA A 179 7.68 -2.08 15.13
N MET A 180 7.72 -3.39 15.39
CA MET A 180 7.89 -4.38 14.33
C MET A 180 6.51 -4.80 13.83
N GLU A 181 6.30 -4.77 12.51
CA GLU A 181 5.08 -5.21 11.86
C GLU A 181 5.36 -6.48 11.06
N GLN A 182 4.69 -7.57 11.44
CA GLN A 182 4.85 -8.87 10.81
C GLN A 182 3.89 -9.02 9.63
N LEU A 183 4.44 -9.38 8.46
CA LEU A 183 3.70 -9.56 7.21
C LEU A 183 3.47 -11.03 6.88
N THR A 184 4.42 -11.91 7.22
CA THR A 184 4.28 -13.36 7.02
C THR A 184 4.67 -14.15 8.27
N GLU A 185 4.07 -15.32 8.43
CA GLU A 185 4.29 -16.18 9.60
C GLU A 185 5.66 -16.87 9.57
N CYS A 186 6.10 -17.31 10.74
CA CYS A 186 7.17 -18.29 10.87
C CYS A 186 6.59 -19.67 10.56
N ARG A 187 7.20 -20.41 9.64
CA ARG A 187 6.85 -21.84 9.41
C ARG A 187 7.42 -22.73 10.50
#